data_AF-A0A2D8VK90-F1
#
_entry.id   AF-A0A2D8VK90-F1
#
_cell.length_a   1.000
_cell.length_b   1.000
_cell.length_c   1.000
_cell.angle_alpha   90.00
_cell.angle_beta   90.00
_cell.angle_gamma   90.00
#
_symmetry.space_group_name_H-M   'P 1'
#
loop_
_entity.id
_entity.type
_entity.pdbx_description
1 polymer ?
#
loop_
_entity_poly.entity_id
_entity_poly.type
_entity_poly.pdbx_seq_one_letter_code
_entity_poly.pdbx_strand_id
1 'polypeptide(L)'
;MTSFYETTNNDFYRFGANLFQHIEDYHTPFEEVAIVAKQSNAKKLIFYHVIPTPTKPIDGLMKNIMTEKVDQHFQDWLFAEEGLTLELPPNSDNIVISNFDV
;
A
#
# COMPACT_ATOMS: atom_id res chain seq x y z
N MET A 1 -14.85 -12.60 -22.35
CA MET A 1 -14.49 -11.43 -21.52
C MET A 1 -13.07 -11.69 -21.06
N THR A 2 -12.13 -11.19 -21.84
CA THR A 2 -10.70 -11.48 -21.67
C THR A 2 -10.21 -10.69 -20.46
N SER A 3 -9.62 -11.36 -19.48
CA SER A 3 -9.09 -10.68 -18.30
C SER A 3 -7.97 -9.74 -18.73
N PHE A 4 -7.77 -8.63 -18.00
CA PHE A 4 -6.65 -7.69 -18.20
C PHE A 4 -5.27 -8.39 -18.29
N TYR A 5 -5.17 -9.60 -17.76
CA TYR A 5 -4.00 -10.49 -17.82
C TYR A 5 -3.58 -10.91 -19.24
N GLU A 6 -4.52 -11.10 -20.17
CA GLU A 6 -4.17 -11.59 -21.51
C GLU A 6 -3.65 -10.47 -22.43
N THR A 7 -3.96 -9.21 -22.12
CA THR A 7 -3.64 -8.07 -23.00
C THR A 7 -2.23 -7.51 -22.84
N THR A 8 -1.45 -7.98 -21.87
CA THR A 8 -0.09 -7.47 -21.57
C THR A 8 1.03 -8.48 -21.85
N ASN A 9 0.72 -9.62 -22.49
CA ASN A 9 1.67 -10.66 -22.89
C ASN A 9 2.57 -10.23 -24.08
N ASN A 10 3.43 -9.23 -23.88
CA ASN A 10 4.54 -8.89 -24.78
C ASN A 10 5.88 -8.97 -24.03
N ASP A 11 6.24 -10.20 -23.66
CA ASP A 11 7.51 -10.94 -23.81
C ASP A 11 8.89 -10.26 -24.03
N PHE A 12 9.11 -9.02 -23.58
CA PHE A 12 10.48 -8.48 -23.43
C PHE A 12 10.86 -8.25 -21.96
N TYR A 13 9.88 -7.92 -21.10
CA TYR A 13 10.11 -7.63 -19.68
C TYR A 13 10.18 -8.88 -18.78
N ARG A 14 9.79 -10.06 -19.30
CA ARG A 14 9.81 -11.34 -18.55
C ARG A 14 11.20 -11.98 -18.42
N PHE A 15 12.24 -11.33 -18.95
CA PHE A 15 13.64 -11.80 -18.88
C PHE A 15 14.40 -11.26 -17.65
N GLY A 16 13.70 -10.74 -16.64
CA GLY A 16 14.17 -10.80 -15.26
C GLY A 16 13.75 -12.16 -14.69
N ALA A 17 14.69 -12.95 -14.19
CA ALA A 17 14.48 -14.33 -13.70
C ALA A 17 13.14 -14.53 -12.95
N ASN A 18 12.52 -15.71 -13.04
CA ASN A 18 11.29 -16.10 -12.32
C ASN A 18 11.25 -15.64 -10.83
N LEU A 19 12.42 -15.51 -10.19
CA LEU A 19 12.60 -14.92 -8.87
C LEU A 19 11.97 -13.52 -8.72
N PHE A 20 12.08 -12.64 -9.72
CA PHE A 20 11.51 -11.29 -9.67
C PHE A 20 10.00 -11.28 -9.82
N GLN A 21 9.42 -12.26 -10.54
CA GLN A 21 7.96 -12.41 -10.59
C GLN A 21 7.39 -12.82 -9.23
N HIS A 22 8.09 -13.69 -8.49
CA HIS A 22 7.68 -14.04 -7.13
C HIS A 22 7.72 -12.85 -6.15
N ILE A 23 8.56 -11.83 -6.40
CA ILE A 23 8.53 -10.62 -5.58
C ILE A 23 7.15 -9.94 -5.71
N GLU A 24 6.52 -9.96 -6.87
CA GLU A 24 5.17 -9.40 -7.03
C GLU A 24 4.10 -10.29 -6.38
N ASP A 25 4.19 -11.61 -6.54
CA ASP A 25 3.18 -12.56 -6.02
C ASP A 25 3.14 -12.69 -4.49
N TYR A 26 4.22 -12.34 -3.80
CA TYR A 26 4.30 -12.40 -2.33
C TYR A 26 3.87 -11.10 -1.61
N HIS A 27 3.45 -10.06 -2.35
CA HIS A 27 2.92 -8.82 -1.77
C HIS A 27 1.41 -8.75 -1.89
N THR A 28 0.78 -8.13 -0.89
CA THR A 28 -0.66 -7.89 -0.90
C THR A 28 -0.97 -6.59 -1.64
N PRO A 29 -1.86 -6.58 -2.65
CA PRO A 29 -2.32 -5.37 -3.30
C PRO A 29 -3.00 -4.40 -2.31
N PHE A 30 -2.84 -3.10 -2.54
CA PHE A 30 -3.41 -2.03 -1.69
C PHE A 30 -4.93 -2.15 -1.47
N GLU A 31 -5.67 -2.49 -2.54
CA GLU A 31 -7.12 -2.72 -2.47
C GLU A 31 -7.47 -3.85 -1.49
N GLU A 32 -6.72 -4.96 -1.53
CA GLU A 32 -6.96 -6.11 -0.67
C GLU A 32 -6.62 -5.80 0.79
N VAL A 33 -5.52 -5.07 1.04
CA VAL A 33 -5.19 -4.58 2.40
C VAL A 33 -6.33 -3.71 2.96
N ALA A 34 -6.91 -2.82 2.15
CA ALA A 34 -8.03 -1.98 2.56
C ALA A 34 -9.28 -2.80 2.91
N ILE A 35 -9.58 -3.86 2.13
CA ILE A 35 -10.68 -4.79 2.41
C ILE A 35 -10.44 -5.52 3.74
N VAL A 36 -9.22 -6.01 3.98
CA VAL A 36 -8.86 -6.70 5.23
C VAL A 36 -8.94 -5.75 6.43
N ALA A 37 -8.47 -4.51 6.29
CA ALA A 37 -8.59 -3.48 7.34
C ALA A 37 -10.06 -3.20 7.71
N LYS A 38 -10.93 -3.11 6.70
CA LYS A 38 -12.38 -2.96 6.91
C LYS A 38 -12.97 -4.18 7.62
N GLN A 39 -12.66 -5.38 7.16
CA GLN A 39 -13.20 -6.63 7.71
C GLN A 39 -12.74 -6.91 9.14
N SER A 40 -11.52 -6.48 9.49
CA SER A 40 -10.98 -6.58 10.85
C SER A 40 -11.50 -5.50 11.80
N ASN A 41 -12.32 -4.57 11.32
CA ASN A 41 -12.79 -3.41 12.09
C ASN A 41 -11.62 -2.59 12.66
N ALA A 42 -10.54 -2.45 11.88
CA ALA A 42 -9.41 -1.61 12.23
C ALA A 42 -9.87 -0.14 12.30
N LYS A 43 -9.34 0.61 13.28
CA LYS A 43 -9.60 2.06 13.40
C LYS A 43 -8.80 2.88 12.39
N LYS A 44 -7.57 2.46 12.10
CA LYS A 44 -6.64 3.14 11.19
C LYS A 44 -5.82 2.12 10.42
N LEU A 45 -5.53 2.43 9.15
CA LEU A 45 -4.67 1.63 8.27
C LEU A 45 -3.38 2.39 7.96
N ILE A 46 -2.24 1.71 8.05
CA ILE A 46 -0.93 2.29 7.74
C ILE A 46 -0.26 1.43 6.67
N PHE A 47 0.01 2.01 5.51
CA PHE A 47 0.79 1.36 4.46
C PHE A 47 2.28 1.54 4.73
N TYR A 48 2.96 0.43 5.02
CA TYR A 48 4.42 0.36 5.13
C TYR A 48 4.96 -0.68 4.15
N HIS A 49 6.27 -0.66 3.87
CA HIS A 49 6.92 -1.57 2.92
C HIS A 49 6.29 -1.52 1.52
N VAL A 50 6.13 -0.30 1.00
CA VAL A 50 5.53 -0.06 -0.32
C VAL A 50 6.55 -0.34 -1.41
N ILE A 51 6.18 -1.23 -2.34
CA ILE A 51 6.97 -1.62 -3.50
C ILE A 51 6.13 -1.45 -4.77
N PRO A 52 6.66 -0.79 -5.82
CA PRO A 52 7.90 -0.02 -5.82
C PRO A 52 7.82 1.18 -4.86
N THR A 53 8.94 1.56 -4.24
CA THR A 53 8.95 2.72 -3.34
C THR A 53 8.64 4.00 -4.12
N PRO A 54 7.64 4.81 -3.72
CA PRO A 54 7.35 6.08 -4.36
C PRO A 54 8.55 7.00 -4.27
N THR A 55 9.06 7.47 -5.41
CA THR A 55 10.28 8.30 -5.47
C THR A 55 10.05 9.54 -6.31
N LYS A 56 10.74 10.63 -5.93
CA LYS A 56 10.70 11.89 -6.69
C LYS A 56 11.26 11.65 -8.11
N PRO A 57 10.71 12.31 -9.15
CA PRO A 57 9.73 13.40 -9.07
C PRO A 57 8.26 12.96 -9.21
N ILE A 58 7.97 11.65 -9.23
CA ILE A 58 6.63 11.11 -9.53
C ILE A 58 5.97 10.42 -8.33
N ASP A 59 6.50 10.63 -7.12
CA ASP A 59 6.04 10.00 -5.89
C ASP A 59 4.55 10.21 -5.64
N GLY A 60 4.04 11.42 -5.89
CA GLY A 60 2.60 11.70 -5.78
C GLY A 60 1.75 10.90 -6.76
N LEU A 61 2.17 10.78 -8.02
CA LEU A 61 1.46 9.99 -9.03
C LEU A 61 1.47 8.50 -8.67
N MET A 62 2.62 7.98 -8.21
CA MET A 62 2.75 6.59 -7.78
C MET A 62 1.82 6.28 -6.61
N LYS A 63 1.84 7.12 -5.56
CA LYS A 63 0.94 6.97 -4.40
C LYS A 63 -0.52 6.97 -4.83
N ASN A 64 -0.93 7.91 -5.71
CA ASN A 64 -2.31 7.99 -6.19
C ASN A 64 -2.75 6.74 -6.97
N ILE A 65 -1.90 6.20 -7.85
CA ILE A 65 -2.20 4.97 -8.61
C ILE A 65 -2.30 3.78 -7.65
N MET A 66 -1.37 3.66 -6.70
CA MET A 66 -1.38 2.58 -5.72
C MET A 66 -2.64 2.59 -4.86
N THR A 67 -3.14 3.77 -4.50
CA THR A 67 -4.27 3.93 -3.57
C THR A 67 -5.61 4.21 -4.24
N GLU A 68 -5.69 4.19 -5.58
CA GLU A 68 -6.88 4.59 -6.35
C GLU A 68 -8.19 3.97 -5.83
N LYS A 69 -8.12 2.70 -5.39
CA LYS A 69 -9.28 1.95 -4.90
C LYS A 69 -9.36 1.81 -3.39
N VAL A 70 -8.36 2.27 -2.64
CA VAL A 70 -8.31 2.13 -1.18
C VAL A 70 -9.52 2.82 -0.54
N ASP A 71 -9.81 4.04 -0.97
CA ASP A 71 -10.93 4.84 -0.45
C ASP A 71 -12.29 4.18 -0.69
N GLN A 72 -12.43 3.29 -1.66
CA GLN A 72 -13.68 2.56 -1.88
C GLN A 72 -13.98 1.58 -0.73
N HIS A 73 -12.96 1.17 0.03
CA HIS A 73 -13.06 0.15 1.07
C HIS A 73 -12.70 0.68 2.47
N PHE A 74 -11.72 1.58 2.59
CA PHE A 74 -11.24 2.09 3.88
C PHE A 74 -10.78 3.56 3.75
N GLN A 75 -11.28 4.43 4.63
CA GLN A 75 -11.06 5.89 4.52
C GLN A 75 -9.94 6.41 5.44
N ASP A 76 -9.77 5.84 6.65
CA ASP A 76 -8.80 6.37 7.62
C ASP A 76 -7.42 5.71 7.47
N TRP A 77 -6.73 6.01 6.37
CA TRP A 77 -5.42 5.44 6.08
C TRP A 77 -4.34 6.51 5.90
N LEU A 78 -3.08 6.09 6.01
CA LEU A 78 -1.91 6.92 5.65
C LEU A 78 -0.75 6.06 5.14
N PHE A 79 0.20 6.69 4.45
CA PHE A 79 1.50 6.08 4.18
C PHE A 79 2.43 6.28 5.38
N ALA A 80 3.17 5.24 5.75
CA ALA A 80 4.27 5.38 6.68
C ALA A 80 5.36 6.26 6.07
N GLU A 81 5.81 7.24 6.83
CA GLU A 81 6.94 8.10 6.51
C GLU A 81 8.03 7.91 7.58
N GLU A 82 9.27 8.25 7.23
CA GLU A 82 10.37 8.23 8.22
C GLU A 82 10.01 9.11 9.41
N GLY A 83 10.28 8.64 10.62
CA GLY A 83 9.94 9.34 11.87
C GLY A 83 8.47 9.27 12.30
N LEU A 84 7.57 8.68 11.50
CA LEU A 84 6.16 8.51 11.87
C LEU A 84 6.03 7.70 13.16
N THR A 85 5.40 8.30 14.16
CA THR A 85 5.10 7.66 15.44
C THR A 85 3.60 7.60 15.68
N LEU A 86 3.16 6.45 16.19
CA LEU A 86 1.79 6.17 16.59
C LEU A 86 1.78 5.78 18.06
N GLU A 87 1.08 6.55 18.88
CA GLU A 87 0.85 6.21 20.28
C GLU A 87 -0.60 5.74 20.46
N LEU A 88 -0.76 4.63 21.19
CA LEU A 88 -2.05 4.04 21.53
C LEU A 88 -2.21 4.08 23.06
N PRO A 89 -2.75 5.18 23.62
CA PRO A 89 -2.87 5.31 25.06
C PRO A 89 -3.81 4.24 25.64
N PRO A 90 -3.49 3.66 26.81
CA PRO A 90 -4.38 2.70 27.45
C PRO A 90 -5.72 3.35 27.80
N ASN A 91 -6.81 2.59 27.66
CA ASN A 91 -8.18 3.06 27.94
C ASN A 91 -8.60 4.29 27.14
N SER A 92 -8.06 4.47 25.93
CA SER A 92 -8.39 5.58 25.02
C SER A 92 -8.81 5.04 23.66
N ASP A 93 -9.79 5.68 23.05
CA ASP A 93 -10.14 5.43 21.65
C ASP A 93 -9.31 6.25 20.66
N ASN A 94 -8.54 7.22 21.16
CA ASN A 94 -7.71 8.11 20.35
C ASN A 94 -6.39 7.44 19.95
N ILE A 95 -5.99 7.66 18.71
CA ILE A 95 -4.65 7.36 18.19
C ILE A 95 -3.92 8.69 18.08
N VAL A 96 -2.79 8.83 18.78
CA VAL A 96 -1.96 10.04 18.69
C VAL A 96 -0.92 9.81 17.61
N ILE A 97 -0.87 10.73 16.64
CA ILE A 97 -0.01 10.64 15.47
C ILE A 97 0.95 11.82 15.52
N SER A 98 2.25 11.53 15.46
CA SER A 98 3.31 12.52 15.45
C SER A 98 4.40 12.11 14.45
N ASN A 99 5.26 13.06 14.11
CA ASN A 99 6.48 12.78 13.36
C ASN A 99 7.64 13.42 14.12
N PHE A 100 8.67 12.63 14.44
CA PHE A 100 9.88 13.17 15.07
C PHE A 100 10.90 13.50 13.97
N ASP A 101 11.37 14.74 13.97
CA ASP A 101 12.51 15.13 13.15
C ASP A 101 13.76 14.40 13.67
N VAL A 102 14.40 13.62 12.80
CA VAL A 102 15.69 12.94 13.04
C VAL A 102 16.84 13.77 12.48
#